data_AF-A0A1R3XS45-F1
#
_entry.id   AF-A0A1R3XS45-F1
#
_cell.length_a   1.000
_cell.length_b   1.000
_cell.length_c   1.000
_cell.angle_alpha   90.00
_cell.angle_beta   90.00
_cell.angle_gamma   90.00
#
_symmetry.space_group_name_H-M   'P 1'
#
loop_
_entity.id
_entity.type
_entity.pdbx_description
1 polymer ?
#
loop_
_entity_poly.entity_id
_entity_poly.type
_entity_poly.pdbx_seq_one_letter_code
_entity_poly.pdbx_strand_id
1 'polypeptide(L)'
;MHRINPRVILLHSLVVLLASYAFVALGYIYDVPLAELYLETDDLDKFERSANMYQVNADRIGKFTLVQKYAPFAGALFGVALSFIVLRKKEFGLQHILIALVIAVLLALGGILDASFLKNILFAPGRFVSASVMTVYTLNYLLLLGLSFWLAFLGKRILQTGSRNKV
;
A
#
# COMPACT_ATOMS: atom_id res chain seq x y z
N MET A 1 3.00 -34.20 -7.17
CA MET A 1 3.24 -32.98 -7.96
C MET A 1 2.56 -31.78 -7.30
N HIS A 2 3.35 -30.84 -6.78
CA HIS A 2 2.91 -29.65 -6.04
C HIS A 2 1.95 -28.79 -6.85
N ARG A 3 0.72 -28.55 -6.36
CA ARG A 3 -0.21 -27.64 -7.06
C ARG A 3 -0.10 -26.23 -6.49
N ILE A 4 0.94 -25.53 -6.95
CA ILE A 4 1.01 -24.07 -6.91
C ILE A 4 -0.12 -23.52 -7.80
N ASN A 5 -0.97 -22.65 -7.25
CA ASN A 5 -2.06 -22.02 -7.99
C ASN A 5 -1.68 -20.55 -8.33
N PRO A 6 -1.39 -20.23 -9.61
CA PRO A 6 -0.95 -18.90 -9.99
C PRO A 6 -2.01 -17.82 -9.73
N ARG A 7 -3.31 -18.17 -9.77
CA ARG A 7 -4.39 -17.21 -9.47
C ARG A 7 -4.34 -16.77 -8.01
N VAL A 8 -4.03 -17.69 -7.09
CA VAL A 8 -3.91 -17.38 -5.66
C VAL A 8 -2.67 -16.53 -5.42
N ILE A 9 -1.55 -16.83 -6.08
CA ILE A 9 -0.33 -16.01 -5.99
C ILE A 9 -0.59 -14.58 -6.48
N LEU A 10 -1.22 -14.43 -7.65
CA LEU A 10 -1.54 -13.12 -8.21
C LEU A 10 -2.47 -12.33 -7.29
N LEU A 11 -3.50 -12.96 -6.74
CA LEU A 11 -4.40 -12.32 -5.78
C LEU A 11 -3.66 -11.84 -4.53
N HIS A 12 -2.82 -12.67 -3.93
CA HIS A 12 -2.08 -12.27 -2.73
C HIS A 12 -0.96 -11.26 -3.02
N SER A 13 -0.41 -11.25 -4.23
CA SER A 13 0.51 -10.18 -4.69
C SER A 13 -0.24 -8.85 -4.83
N LEU A 14 -1.47 -8.89 -5.36
CA LEU A 14 -2.34 -7.72 -5.46
C LEU A 14 -2.79 -7.22 -4.07
N VAL A 15 -3.03 -8.12 -3.11
CA VAL A 15 -3.30 -7.75 -1.70
C VAL A 15 -2.14 -6.95 -1.13
N VAL A 16 -0.90 -7.39 -1.34
CA VAL A 16 0.30 -6.68 -0.89
C VAL A 16 0.41 -5.31 -1.53
N LEU A 17 0.18 -5.22 -2.84
CA LEU A 17 0.21 -3.96 -3.58
C LEU A 17 -0.82 -2.96 -3.04
N LEU A 18 -2.08 -3.39 -2.90
CA LEU A 18 -3.16 -2.52 -2.41
C LEU A 18 -2.94 -2.11 -0.95
N ALA A 19 -2.43 -3.00 -0.11
CA ALA A 19 -2.09 -2.66 1.27
C ALA A 19 -0.95 -1.64 1.35
N SER A 20 0.09 -1.78 0.51
CA SER A 20 1.15 -0.77 0.34
C SER A 20 0.56 0.59 0.00
N TYR A 21 -0.33 0.63 -0.99
CA TYR A 21 -0.96 1.86 -1.45
C TYR A 21 -1.91 2.48 -0.41
N ALA A 22 -2.61 1.65 0.37
CA ALA A 22 -3.41 2.13 1.49
C ALA A 22 -2.53 2.84 2.52
N PHE A 23 -1.37 2.28 2.87
CA PHE A 23 -0.48 2.92 3.84
C PHE A 23 0.16 4.19 3.30
N VAL A 24 0.44 4.28 1.99
CA VAL A 24 0.83 5.54 1.35
C VAL A 24 -0.27 6.60 1.53
N ALA A 25 -1.53 6.24 1.28
CA ALA A 25 -2.67 7.13 1.53
C ALA A 25 -2.76 7.58 3.00
N LEU A 26 -2.52 6.65 3.93
CA LEU A 26 -2.45 6.95 5.36
C LEU A 26 -1.32 7.93 5.69
N GLY A 27 -0.16 7.81 5.03
CA GLY A 27 0.94 8.76 5.15
C GLY A 27 0.57 10.17 4.73
N TYR A 28 -0.25 10.34 3.68
CA TYR A 28 -0.78 11.65 3.29
C TYR A 28 -1.81 12.21 4.28
N ILE A 29 -2.56 11.35 4.98
CA ILE A 29 -3.51 11.76 6.02
C ILE A 29 -2.80 12.18 7.30
N TYR A 30 -1.63 11.60 7.60
CA TYR A 30 -0.85 11.87 8.82
C TYR A 30 -0.55 13.36 9.00
N ASP A 31 -0.21 14.06 7.92
CA ASP A 31 0.04 15.50 7.93
C ASP A 31 -0.40 16.13 6.61
N VAL A 32 -1.71 16.43 6.49
CA VAL A 32 -2.32 16.94 5.26
C VAL A 32 -1.67 18.24 4.74
N PRO A 33 -1.36 19.25 5.58
CA PRO A 33 -0.65 20.44 5.10
C PRO A 33 0.71 20.16 4.47
N LEU A 34 1.52 19.26 5.06
CA LEU A 34 2.81 18.87 4.49
C LEU A 34 2.65 17.97 3.27
N ALA A 35 1.64 17.11 3.27
CA ALA A 35 1.26 16.31 2.12
C ALA A 35 0.93 17.17 0.90
N GLU A 36 0.13 18.21 1.04
CA GLU A 36 -0.19 19.13 -0.07
C GLU A 36 1.07 19.82 -0.60
N LEU A 37 1.93 20.32 0.29
CA LEU A 37 3.19 20.95 -0.09
C LEU A 37 4.13 19.98 -0.84
N TYR A 38 4.17 18.72 -0.41
CA TYR A 38 4.91 17.65 -1.07
C TYR A 38 4.29 17.27 -2.43
N LEU A 39 2.96 17.28 -2.50
CA LEU A 39 2.23 17.01 -3.74
C LEU A 39 2.43 18.13 -4.78
N GLU A 40 2.51 19.39 -4.36
CA GLU A 40 2.77 20.54 -5.24
C GLU A 40 4.21 20.59 -5.77
N THR A 41 5.19 20.21 -4.96
CA THR A 41 6.62 20.33 -5.31
C THR A 41 7.15 19.18 -6.15
N ASP A 42 6.54 17.99 -6.04
CA ASP A 42 6.89 16.78 -6.80
C ASP A 42 8.35 16.32 -6.69
N ASP A 43 9.02 16.76 -5.63
CA ASP A 43 10.44 16.54 -5.39
C ASP A 43 10.73 16.77 -3.91
N LEU A 44 11.31 15.77 -3.23
CA LEU A 44 11.66 15.82 -1.80
C LEU A 44 12.63 16.99 -1.50
N ASP A 45 13.57 17.28 -2.39
CA ASP A 45 14.56 18.33 -2.19
C ASP A 45 13.94 19.74 -2.34
N LYS A 46 12.87 19.85 -3.13
CA LYS A 46 12.10 21.10 -3.28
C LYS A 46 11.06 21.25 -2.17
N PHE A 47 10.49 20.14 -1.70
CA PHE A 47 9.61 20.11 -0.56
C PHE A 47 10.30 20.63 0.71
N GLU A 48 11.51 20.15 1.02
CA GLU A 48 12.24 20.61 2.21
C GLU A 48 12.56 22.11 2.15
N ARG A 49 12.91 22.63 0.96
CA ARG A 49 13.12 24.07 0.77
C ARG A 49 11.84 24.86 0.96
N SER A 50 10.73 24.40 0.39
CA SER A 50 9.43 25.06 0.50
C SER A 50 8.93 25.05 1.96
N ALA A 51 9.04 23.92 2.65
CA ALA A 51 8.64 23.77 4.05
C ALA A 51 9.46 24.67 4.99
N ASN A 52 10.76 24.81 4.72
CA ASN A 52 11.63 25.76 5.43
C ASN A 52 11.24 27.23 5.15
N MET A 53 10.81 27.58 3.93
CA MET A 53 10.30 28.93 3.63
C MET A 53 9.02 29.26 4.41
N TYR A 54 8.14 28.26 4.63
CA TYR A 54 6.94 28.40 5.46
C TYR A 54 7.20 28.28 6.97
N GLN A 55 8.47 28.30 7.41
CA GLN A 55 8.88 28.16 8.82
C GLN A 55 8.35 26.90 9.52
N VAL A 56 8.13 25.82 8.77
CA VAL A 56 7.70 24.56 9.37
C VAL A 56 8.86 23.97 10.17
N ASN A 57 8.57 23.49 11.38
CA ASN A 57 9.55 22.86 12.25
C ASN A 57 10.27 21.69 11.54
N ALA A 58 11.60 21.72 11.52
CA ALA A 58 12.44 20.70 10.90
C ALA A 58 12.16 19.28 11.43
N ASP A 59 11.82 19.13 12.71
CA ASP A 59 11.45 17.83 13.30
C ASP A 59 10.14 17.29 12.71
N ARG A 60 9.18 18.16 12.41
CA ARG A 60 7.92 17.79 11.76
C ARG A 60 8.15 17.36 10.30
N ILE A 61 9.00 18.09 9.58
CA ILE A 61 9.41 17.74 8.21
C ILE A 61 10.10 16.37 8.20
N GLY A 62 11.09 16.15 9.08
CA GLY A 62 11.80 14.88 9.18
C GLY A 62 10.87 13.69 9.47
N LYS A 63 9.94 13.85 10.41
CA LYS A 63 8.91 12.83 10.70
C LYS A 63 8.02 12.55 9.51
N PHE A 64 7.56 13.58 8.80
CA PHE A 64 6.75 13.42 7.61
C PHE A 64 7.50 12.65 6.50
N THR A 65 8.75 13.03 6.21
CA THR A 65 9.59 12.35 5.22
C THR A 65 9.82 10.88 5.58
N LEU A 66 10.06 10.57 6.86
CA LEU A 66 10.18 9.19 7.33
C LEU A 66 8.87 8.41 7.13
N VAL A 67 7.72 8.99 7.47
CA VAL A 67 6.41 8.35 7.26
C VAL A 67 6.19 8.05 5.78
N GLN A 68 6.42 9.02 4.89
CA GLN A 68 6.24 8.81 3.45
C GLN A 68 7.19 7.74 2.89
N LYS A 69 8.45 7.74 3.35
CA LYS A 69 9.45 6.76 2.93
C LYS A 69 9.13 5.34 3.39
N TYR A 70 8.62 5.16 4.61
CA TYR A 70 8.40 3.84 5.20
C TYR A 70 6.96 3.31 5.05
N ALA A 71 5.99 4.17 4.73
CA ALA A 71 4.59 3.80 4.56
C ALA A 71 4.37 2.66 3.55
N PRO A 72 4.96 2.67 2.33
CA PRO A 72 4.81 1.56 1.38
C PRO A 72 5.25 0.21 1.98
N PHE A 73 6.41 0.21 2.65
CA PHE A 73 6.98 -1.00 3.24
C PHE A 73 6.13 -1.52 4.41
N ALA A 74 5.60 -0.62 5.24
CA ALA A 74 4.67 -0.98 6.31
C ALA A 74 3.38 -1.61 5.74
N GLY A 75 2.82 -1.04 4.68
CA GLY A 75 1.63 -1.59 4.01
C GLY A 75 1.92 -2.92 3.31
N ALA A 76 3.08 -3.07 2.68
CA ALA A 76 3.48 -4.34 2.08
C ALA A 76 3.62 -5.45 3.14
N LEU A 77 4.28 -5.16 4.26
CA LEU A 77 4.39 -6.07 5.40
C LEU A 77 3.01 -6.45 5.94
N PHE A 78 2.11 -5.48 6.07
CA PHE A 78 0.72 -5.70 6.46
C PHE A 78 -0.01 -6.64 5.49
N GLY A 79 0.11 -6.43 4.17
CA GLY A 79 -0.50 -7.28 3.16
C GLY A 79 0.04 -8.72 3.15
N VAL A 80 1.34 -8.89 3.41
CA VAL A 80 1.96 -10.22 3.61
C VAL A 80 1.41 -10.88 4.87
N ALA A 81 1.35 -10.15 5.99
CA ALA A 81 0.81 -10.66 7.25
C ALA A 81 -0.67 -11.06 7.12
N LEU A 82 -1.47 -10.24 6.45
CA LEU A 82 -2.87 -10.54 6.14
C LEU A 82 -2.99 -11.83 5.31
N SER A 83 -2.20 -11.94 4.24
CA SER A 83 -2.14 -13.14 3.41
C SER A 83 -1.72 -14.38 4.20
N PHE A 84 -0.77 -14.23 5.12
CA PHE A 84 -0.35 -15.28 6.03
C PHE A 84 -1.47 -15.75 6.96
N ILE A 85 -2.14 -14.83 7.65
CA ILE A 85 -3.26 -15.14 8.55
C ILE A 85 -4.36 -15.92 7.81
N VAL A 86 -4.64 -15.51 6.57
CA VAL A 86 -5.72 -16.06 5.74
C VAL A 86 -5.39 -17.46 5.20
N LEU A 87 -4.14 -17.72 4.81
CA LEU A 87 -3.73 -18.96 4.15
C LEU A 87 -2.93 -19.95 5.02
N ARG A 88 -2.45 -19.59 6.21
CA ARG A 88 -1.55 -20.45 7.04
C ARG A 88 -2.06 -21.86 7.34
N LYS A 89 -3.39 -22.06 7.37
CA LYS A 89 -4.01 -23.38 7.65
C LYS A 89 -4.25 -24.22 6.38
N LYS A 90 -3.68 -23.84 5.24
CA LYS A 90 -3.89 -24.52 3.96
C LYS A 90 -2.63 -25.27 3.55
N GLU A 91 -2.82 -26.45 2.97
CA GLU A 91 -1.78 -27.44 2.64
C GLU A 91 -0.63 -26.87 1.80
N PHE A 92 -0.89 -25.83 0.99
CA PHE A 92 0.14 -25.11 0.21
C PHE A 92 0.18 -23.60 0.50
N GLY A 93 -0.52 -23.12 1.53
CA GLY A 93 -0.67 -21.69 1.81
C GLY A 93 0.67 -20.98 1.97
N LEU A 94 1.61 -21.60 2.70
CA LEU A 94 2.95 -21.05 2.95
C LEU A 94 3.76 -20.85 1.67
N GLN A 95 3.68 -21.78 0.71
CA GLN A 95 4.37 -21.64 -0.57
C GLN A 95 3.83 -20.46 -1.38
N HIS A 96 2.51 -20.25 -1.39
CA HIS A 96 1.89 -19.12 -2.07
C HIS A 96 2.31 -17.79 -1.43
N ILE A 97 2.38 -17.74 -0.10
CA ILE A 97 2.82 -16.56 0.65
C ILE A 97 4.30 -16.27 0.38
N LEU A 98 5.16 -17.31 0.35
CA LEU A 98 6.59 -17.14 0.04
C LEU A 98 6.78 -16.53 -1.36
N ILE A 99 6.04 -17.03 -2.35
CA ILE A 99 6.11 -16.49 -3.72
C ILE A 99 5.57 -15.04 -3.76
N ALA A 100 4.45 -14.76 -3.09
CA ALA A 100 3.93 -13.41 -2.98
C ALA A 100 4.90 -12.44 -2.29
N LEU A 101 5.64 -12.92 -1.27
CA LEU A 101 6.71 -12.16 -0.61
C LEU A 101 7.87 -11.86 -1.57
N VAL A 102 8.32 -12.85 -2.36
CA VAL A 102 9.37 -12.62 -3.38
C VAL A 102 8.90 -11.58 -4.39
N ILE A 103 7.66 -11.67 -4.87
CA ILE A 103 7.07 -10.66 -5.77
C ILE A 103 7.04 -9.29 -5.10
N ALA A 104 6.65 -9.20 -3.82
CA ALA A 104 6.64 -7.94 -3.07
C ALA A 104 8.02 -7.29 -3.01
N VAL A 105 9.08 -8.08 -2.78
CA VAL A 105 10.46 -7.60 -2.79
C VAL A 105 10.85 -7.07 -4.17
N LEU A 106 10.50 -7.79 -5.24
CA LEU A 106 10.77 -7.33 -6.61
C LEU A 106 10.03 -6.02 -6.94
N LEU A 107 8.77 -5.89 -6.51
CA LEU A 107 8.00 -4.65 -6.68
C LEU A 107 8.61 -3.48 -5.89
N ALA A 108 9.14 -3.74 -4.69
CA ALA A 108 9.87 -2.76 -3.89
C ALA A 108 11.14 -2.30 -4.60
N LEU A 109 11.97 -3.25 -5.08
CA LEU A 109 13.22 -2.95 -5.79
C LEU A 109 12.98 -2.22 -7.11
N GLY A 110 11.88 -2.53 -7.80
CA GLY A 110 11.47 -1.85 -9.02
C GLY A 110 10.84 -0.48 -8.81
N GLY A 111 10.71 0.00 -7.56
CA GLY A 111 10.07 1.28 -7.24
C GLY A 111 8.56 1.31 -7.49
N ILE A 112 7.93 0.16 -7.76
CA ILE A 112 6.48 0.08 -8.07
C ILE A 112 5.65 0.32 -6.81
N LEU A 113 6.19 0.00 -5.63
CA LEU A 113 5.54 0.32 -4.36
C LEU A 113 5.61 1.81 -4.01
N ASP A 114 6.43 2.59 -4.72
CA ASP A 114 6.64 4.00 -4.43
C ASP A 114 5.41 4.86 -4.75
N ALA A 115 5.28 5.96 -4.00
CA ALA A 115 4.16 6.88 -4.05
C ALA A 115 4.05 7.65 -5.38
N SER A 116 5.13 7.72 -6.17
CA SER A 116 5.19 8.45 -7.44
C SER A 116 4.12 8.00 -8.45
N PHE A 117 3.82 6.70 -8.51
CA PHE A 117 2.78 6.17 -9.40
C PHE A 117 1.36 6.51 -8.91
N LEU A 118 1.13 6.52 -7.59
CA LEU A 118 -0.19 6.80 -7.00
C LEU A 118 -0.50 8.27 -6.92
N LYS A 119 0.53 9.10 -6.84
CA LYS A 119 0.41 10.55 -6.72
C LYS A 119 -0.54 11.10 -7.77
N ASN A 120 -0.39 10.70 -9.03
CA ASN A 120 -1.23 11.21 -10.12
C ASN A 120 -2.61 10.54 -10.24
N ILE A 121 -2.81 9.36 -9.66
CA ILE A 121 -4.03 8.56 -9.85
C ILE A 121 -5.00 8.75 -8.68
N LEU A 122 -4.49 8.83 -7.46
CA LEU A 122 -5.30 8.86 -6.24
C LEU A 122 -5.32 10.22 -5.54
N PHE A 123 -4.37 11.11 -5.83
CA PHE A 123 -4.22 12.36 -5.12
C PHE A 123 -4.22 13.53 -6.11
N ALA A 124 -5.25 14.36 -6.10
CA ALA A 124 -5.24 15.57 -6.94
C ALA A 124 -4.34 16.63 -6.27
N PRO A 125 -3.23 17.08 -6.92
CA PRO A 125 -2.46 18.20 -6.41
C PRO A 125 -3.24 19.52 -6.56
N GLY A 126 -3.08 20.44 -5.61
CA GLY A 126 -3.51 21.84 -5.77
C GLY A 126 -4.89 22.23 -5.24
N ARG A 127 -5.34 21.69 -4.10
CA ARG A 127 -6.48 22.27 -3.38
C ARG A 127 -6.10 22.45 -1.91
N PHE A 128 -6.07 23.70 -1.46
CA PHE A 128 -5.94 24.08 -0.05
C PHE A 128 -6.63 23.08 0.89
N VAL A 129 -5.93 22.70 1.98
CA VAL A 129 -6.40 21.86 3.09
C VAL A 129 -7.86 22.15 3.39
N SER A 130 -8.73 21.38 2.76
CA SER A 130 -10.17 21.50 2.89
C SER A 130 -10.71 20.15 3.35
N ALA A 131 -11.83 20.19 4.07
CA ALA A 131 -12.51 18.97 4.50
C ALA A 131 -12.77 18.00 3.32
N SER A 132 -12.91 18.53 2.11
CA SER A 132 -13.08 17.74 0.89
C SER A 132 -11.84 16.89 0.54
N VAL A 133 -10.62 17.45 0.65
CA VAL A 133 -9.36 16.76 0.32
C VAL A 133 -9.09 15.63 1.32
N MET A 134 -9.25 15.93 2.62
CA MET A 134 -9.11 14.95 3.69
C MET A 134 -10.10 13.79 3.54
N THR A 135 -11.34 14.08 3.12
CA THR A 135 -12.37 13.07 2.84
C THR A 135 -11.94 12.16 1.69
N VAL A 136 -11.45 12.72 0.58
CA VAL A 136 -10.99 11.93 -0.58
C VAL A 136 -9.83 11.02 -0.20
N TYR A 137 -8.84 11.52 0.54
CA TYR A 137 -7.67 10.70 0.92
C TYR A 137 -8.08 9.57 1.86
N THR A 138 -8.97 9.86 2.81
CA THR A 138 -9.53 8.87 3.73
C THR A 138 -10.35 7.80 3.00
N LEU A 139 -11.19 8.21 2.04
CA LEU A 139 -11.96 7.27 1.23
C LEU A 139 -11.05 6.37 0.38
N ASN A 140 -9.99 6.92 -0.22
CA ASN A 140 -9.02 6.13 -0.98
C ASN A 140 -8.28 5.13 -0.08
N TYR A 141 -7.84 5.56 1.11
CA TYR A 141 -7.26 4.67 2.12
C TYR A 141 -8.21 3.50 2.46
N LEU A 142 -9.46 3.81 2.82
CA LEU A 142 -10.44 2.80 3.21
C LEU A 142 -10.81 1.87 2.04
N LEU A 143 -10.92 2.40 0.82
CA LEU A 143 -11.21 1.63 -0.38
C LEU A 143 -10.10 0.62 -0.66
N LEU A 144 -8.84 1.07 -0.70
CA LEU A 144 -7.68 0.22 -0.96
C LEU A 144 -7.53 -0.85 0.11
N LEU A 145 -7.67 -0.46 1.38
CA LEU A 145 -7.60 -1.40 2.49
C LEU A 145 -8.75 -2.41 2.41
N GLY A 146 -9.99 -1.97 2.17
CA GLY A 146 -11.15 -2.84 2.01
C GLY A 146 -11.00 -3.83 0.86
N LEU A 147 -10.48 -3.38 -0.30
CA LEU A 147 -10.16 -4.24 -1.43
C LEU A 147 -9.07 -5.27 -1.10
N SER A 148 -8.04 -4.87 -0.34
CA SER A 148 -6.99 -5.80 0.11
C SER A 148 -7.56 -6.93 0.97
N PHE A 149 -8.47 -6.63 1.90
CA PHE A 149 -9.17 -7.64 2.70
C PHE A 149 -10.05 -8.53 1.83
N TRP A 150 -10.88 -7.93 0.97
CA TRP A 150 -11.79 -8.66 0.11
C TRP A 150 -11.06 -9.66 -0.80
N LEU A 151 -9.96 -9.24 -1.43
CA LEU A 151 -9.15 -10.10 -2.29
C LEU A 151 -8.43 -11.20 -1.51
N ALA A 152 -7.95 -10.93 -0.30
CA ALA A 152 -7.34 -11.96 0.54
C ALA A 152 -8.36 -13.08 0.86
N PHE A 153 -9.58 -12.71 1.27
CA PHE A 153 -10.64 -13.69 1.52
C PHE A 153 -11.12 -14.40 0.25
N LEU A 154 -11.12 -13.73 -0.90
CA LEU A 154 -11.42 -14.35 -2.20
C LEU A 154 -10.38 -15.40 -2.59
N GLY A 155 -9.09 -15.11 -2.42
CA GLY A 155 -7.99 -16.06 -2.64
C GLY A 155 -8.13 -17.34 -1.80
N LYS A 156 -8.53 -17.19 -0.52
CA LYS A 156 -8.85 -18.32 0.35
C LYS A 156 -9.99 -19.19 -0.19
N ARG A 157 -11.08 -18.57 -0.67
CA ARG A 157 -12.24 -19.31 -1.23
C ARG A 157 -11.84 -20.08 -2.49
N ILE A 158 -11.09 -19.46 -3.41
CA ILE A 158 -10.64 -20.10 -4.64
C ILE A 158 -9.77 -21.33 -4.35
N LEU A 159 -8.87 -21.23 -3.37
CA LEU A 159 -8.04 -22.36 -2.95
C LEU A 159 -8.89 -23.51 -2.36
N GLN A 160 -9.98 -23.20 -1.66
CA GLN A 160 -10.92 -24.20 -1.13
C GLN A 160 -11.75 -24.89 -2.22
N THR A 161 -12.27 -24.14 -3.18
CA THR A 161 -13.06 -24.72 -4.29
C THR A 161 -12.21 -25.62 -5.18
N GLY A 162 -10.97 -25.21 -5.47
CA GLY A 162 -10.01 -26.04 -6.22
C GLY A 162 -9.60 -27.33 -5.49
N SER A 163 -9.73 -27.37 -4.17
CA SER A 163 -9.50 -28.57 -3.34
C SER A 163 -10.73 -29.49 -3.27
N ARG A 164 -11.95 -28.96 -3.42
CA ARG A 164 -13.21 -29.74 -3.34
C ARG A 164 -13.62 -30.41 -4.66
N ASN A 165 -13.28 -29.85 -5.82
CA ASN A 165 -13.56 -30.43 -7.14
C ASN A 165 -12.66 -31.64 -7.50
N LYS A 166 -12.17 -32.37 -6.50
CA LYS A 166 -11.29 -33.54 -6.66
C LYS A 166 -11.74 -34.71 -5.77
N VAL A 167 -13.04 -34.87 -5.63
CA VAL A 167 -13.66 -36.12 -5.16
C VAL A 167 -14.35 -36.74 -6.35
#